data_AF-A0A354BHS0-F1
#
_entry.id   AF-A0A354BHS0-F1
#
_cell.length_a   1.000
_cell.length_b   1.000
_cell.length_c   1.000
_cell.angle_alpha   90.00
_cell.angle_beta   90.00
_cell.angle_gamma   90.00
#
_symmetry.space_group_name_H-M   'P 1'
#
loop_
_entity.id
_entity.type
_entity.pdbx_description
1 polymer ?
#
loop_
_entity_poly.entity_id
_entity_poly.type
_entity_poly.pdbx_seq_one_letter_code
_entity_poly.pdbx_strand_id
1 'polypeptide(L)'
;AEQRTFKFYQADVFTAQPFGGNPVAVFPEADGLTDDELQQIAREMNLSETVFVFQPTDPTAAARLRIFTPTQEIPFAGHPVLGTFYVLAHLKRIALNEGVTCLFQECNIGVFPIEVHCEQARVVRVVMSQPKPEFLD
;
A
#
# COMPACT_ATOMS: atom_id res chain seq x y z
N ALA A 1 -29.01 -7.69 7.67
CA ALA A 1 -27.57 -7.93 7.49
C ALA A 1 -26.83 -7.21 8.59
N GLU A 2 -25.82 -7.83 9.20
CA GLU A 2 -24.97 -7.13 10.17
C GLU A 2 -24.21 -6.00 9.48
N GLN A 3 -24.08 -4.87 10.19
CA GLN A 3 -23.36 -3.71 9.68
C GLN A 3 -21.85 -3.97 9.76
N ARG A 4 -21.17 -4.07 8.61
CA ARG A 4 -19.70 -4.12 8.52
C ARG A 4 -19.14 -2.71 8.41
N THR A 5 -18.00 -2.44 9.06
CA THR A 5 -17.31 -1.15 9.03
C THR A 5 -15.84 -1.37 8.73
N PHE A 6 -15.29 -0.60 7.78
CA PHE A 6 -13.89 -0.64 7.39
C PHE A 6 -13.28 0.75 7.53
N LYS A 7 -12.03 0.82 7.98
CA LYS A 7 -11.27 2.07 8.06
C LYS A 7 -10.38 2.20 6.83
N PHE A 8 -10.34 3.39 6.27
CA PHE A 8 -9.38 3.74 5.23
C PHE A 8 -8.64 5.02 5.57
N TYR A 9 -7.50 5.20 4.92
CA TYR A 9 -6.65 6.37 5.04
C TYR A 9 -6.31 6.83 3.63
N GLN A 10 -6.45 8.12 3.36
CA GLN A 10 -5.95 8.70 2.12
C GLN A 10 -4.57 9.30 2.38
N ALA A 11 -3.60 8.93 1.56
CA ALA A 11 -2.24 9.47 1.60
C ALA A 11 -1.89 10.14 0.27
N ASP A 12 -1.38 11.36 0.32
CA ASP A 12 -0.86 12.07 -0.84
C ASP A 12 0.61 11.68 -1.05
N VAL A 13 0.89 10.88 -2.07
CA VAL A 13 2.22 10.29 -2.31
C VAL A 13 3.08 11.20 -3.18
N PHE A 14 4.40 11.19 -2.96
CA PHE A 14 5.40 12.04 -3.62
C PHE A 14 5.26 13.54 -3.31
N THR A 15 4.65 13.88 -2.18
CA THR A 15 4.51 15.25 -1.70
C THR A 15 4.66 15.30 -0.18
N ALA A 16 5.01 16.48 0.32
CA ALA A 16 4.92 16.83 1.74
C ALA A 16 3.78 17.83 2.02
N GLN A 17 3.04 18.22 0.98
CA GLN A 17 1.92 19.16 1.03
C GLN A 17 0.61 18.41 0.82
N PRO A 18 -0.38 18.56 1.72
CA PRO A 18 -1.73 18.06 1.49
C PRO A 18 -2.31 18.54 0.17
N PHE A 19 -3.07 17.67 -0.49
CA PHE A 19 -3.69 17.91 -1.81
C PHE A 19 -2.69 18.08 -2.97
N GLY A 20 -1.42 17.74 -2.74
CA GLY A 20 -0.41 17.60 -3.80
C GLY A 20 -0.18 16.14 -4.18
N GLY A 21 0.82 15.91 -5.04
CA GLY A 21 1.28 14.56 -5.34
C GLY A 21 0.21 13.68 -6.04
N ASN A 22 0.23 12.38 -5.74
CA ASN A 22 -0.75 11.43 -6.25
C ASN A 22 -1.45 10.72 -5.07
N PRO A 23 -2.77 10.94 -4.86
CA PRO A 23 -3.49 10.38 -3.73
C PRO A 23 -3.77 8.89 -3.90
N VAL A 24 -3.59 8.13 -2.83
CA VAL A 24 -4.01 6.72 -2.74
C VAL A 24 -4.88 6.50 -1.51
N ALA A 25 -5.97 5.74 -1.67
CA ALA A 25 -6.75 5.23 -0.54
C ALA A 25 -6.18 3.88 -0.09
N VAL A 26 -5.96 3.72 1.22
CA VAL A 26 -5.40 2.51 1.82
C VAL A 26 -6.37 1.98 2.86
N PHE A 27 -6.81 0.74 2.70
CA PHE A 27 -7.59 -0.03 3.66
C PHE A 27 -6.64 -1.00 4.40
N PRO A 28 -6.18 -0.69 5.63
CA PRO A 28 -5.16 -1.48 6.31
C PRO A 28 -5.64 -2.84 6.82
N GLU A 29 -6.96 -3.03 6.88
CA GLU A 29 -7.65 -4.22 7.38
C GLU A 29 -8.81 -4.52 6.42
N ALA A 30 -8.57 -5.31 5.38
CA ALA A 30 -9.53 -5.60 4.32
C ALA A 30 -10.12 -7.01 4.39
N ASP A 31 -9.82 -7.77 5.45
CA ASP A 31 -10.31 -9.12 5.64
C ASP A 31 -11.85 -9.18 5.63
N GLY A 32 -12.40 -10.18 4.93
CA GLY A 32 -13.84 -10.38 4.80
C GLY A 32 -14.52 -9.55 3.70
N LEU A 33 -13.78 -8.77 2.92
CA LEU A 33 -14.25 -8.20 1.65
C LEU A 33 -14.11 -9.22 0.52
N THR A 34 -15.13 -9.34 -0.32
CA THR A 34 -15.05 -10.13 -1.56
C THR A 34 -14.38 -9.33 -2.69
N ASP A 35 -13.91 -10.01 -3.74
CA ASP A 35 -13.30 -9.35 -4.90
C ASP A 35 -14.22 -8.28 -5.53
N ASP A 36 -15.52 -8.57 -5.62
CA ASP A 36 -16.52 -7.63 -6.11
C ASP A 36 -16.64 -6.40 -5.21
N GLU A 37 -16.53 -6.58 -3.89
CA GLU A 37 -16.58 -5.48 -2.92
C GLU A 37 -15.32 -4.62 -2.99
N LEU A 38 -14.15 -5.24 -3.13
CA LEU A 38 -12.89 -4.51 -3.34
C LEU A 38 -12.97 -3.61 -4.57
N GLN A 39 -13.47 -4.15 -5.69
CA GLN A 39 -13.62 -3.39 -6.93
C GLN A 39 -14.68 -2.29 -6.82
N GLN A 40 -15.81 -2.56 -6.15
CA GLN A 40 -16.86 -1.55 -5.90
C GLN A 40 -16.35 -0.41 -5.01
N ILE A 41 -15.60 -0.72 -3.96
CA ILE A 41 -14.97 0.29 -3.10
C ILE A 41 -13.96 1.11 -3.88
N ALA A 42 -13.08 0.47 -4.67
CA ALA A 42 -12.11 1.20 -5.50
C ALA A 42 -12.79 2.14 -6.50
N ARG A 43 -13.93 1.71 -7.07
CA ARG A 43 -14.77 2.54 -7.94
C ARG A 43 -15.40 3.72 -7.18
N GLU A 44 -15.90 3.49 -5.96
CA GLU A 44 -16.48 4.52 -5.10
C GLU A 44 -15.45 5.57 -4.67
N MET A 45 -14.23 5.14 -4.32
CA MET A 45 -13.13 6.05 -3.96
C MET A 45 -12.72 6.93 -5.14
N ASN A 46 -12.81 6.42 -6.36
CA ASN A 46 -12.56 7.14 -7.62
C ASN A 46 -11.21 7.91 -7.65
N LEU A 47 -10.21 7.37 -6.96
CA LEU A 47 -8.80 7.77 -7.08
C LEU A 47 -8.12 6.94 -8.18
N SER A 48 -6.87 7.27 -8.53
CA SER A 48 -6.10 6.46 -9.49
C SER A 48 -6.01 5.00 -9.02
N GLU A 49 -5.71 4.80 -7.74
CA GLU A 49 -5.71 3.46 -7.14
C GLU A 49 -6.23 3.48 -5.69
N THR A 50 -6.77 2.33 -5.29
CA THR A 50 -7.11 1.96 -3.92
C THR A 50 -6.37 0.67 -3.55
N VAL A 51 -5.75 0.64 -2.37
CA VAL A 51 -5.00 -0.52 -1.87
C VAL A 51 -5.71 -1.16 -0.71
N PHE A 52 -5.80 -2.48 -0.76
CA PHE A 52 -6.32 -3.32 0.30
C PHE A 52 -5.20 -4.18 0.87
N VAL A 53 -5.02 -4.11 2.19
CA VAL A 53 -3.94 -4.80 2.90
C VAL A 53 -4.49 -6.06 3.56
N PHE A 54 -3.76 -7.16 3.36
CA PHE A 54 -4.05 -8.49 3.89
C PHE A 54 -2.84 -9.06 4.61
N GLN A 55 -3.08 -10.12 5.39
CA GLN A 55 -2.00 -10.97 5.85
C GLN A 55 -1.24 -11.55 4.65
N PRO A 56 0.10 -11.53 4.68
CA PRO A 56 0.90 -12.04 3.59
C PRO A 56 0.80 -13.56 3.48
N THR A 57 0.92 -14.06 2.25
CA THR A 57 1.05 -15.50 1.99
C THR A 57 2.49 -15.97 2.11
N ASP A 58 3.44 -15.08 1.83
CA ASP A 58 4.86 -15.30 2.10
C ASP A 58 5.21 -14.79 3.51
N PRO A 59 5.71 -15.65 4.43
CA PRO A 59 6.01 -15.25 5.81
C PRO A 59 7.17 -14.25 5.92
N THR A 60 7.93 -14.00 4.85
CA THR A 60 8.98 -12.98 4.82
C THR A 60 8.44 -11.59 4.53
N ALA A 61 7.25 -11.48 3.94
CA ALA A 61 6.60 -10.21 3.66
C ALA A 61 5.96 -9.63 4.92
N ALA A 62 5.97 -8.31 5.03
CA ALA A 62 5.31 -7.58 6.12
C ALA A 62 3.81 -7.38 5.86
N ALA A 63 3.40 -7.37 4.59
CA ALA A 63 2.03 -7.16 4.16
C ALA A 63 1.84 -7.67 2.74
N ARG A 64 0.63 -8.17 2.43
CA ARG A 64 0.17 -8.40 1.07
C ARG A 64 -0.78 -7.30 0.63
N LEU A 65 -0.55 -6.80 -0.57
CA LEU A 65 -1.23 -5.66 -1.16
C LEU A 65 -2.00 -6.13 -2.40
N ARG A 66 -3.29 -5.82 -2.44
CA ARG A 66 -4.08 -5.87 -3.67
C ARG A 66 -4.43 -4.45 -4.09
N ILE A 67 -4.15 -4.14 -5.35
CA ILE A 67 -4.18 -2.77 -5.86
C ILE A 67 -5.23 -2.70 -6.95
N PHE A 68 -6.21 -1.81 -6.77
CA PHE A 68 -7.33 -1.65 -7.67
C PHE A 68 -7.37 -0.25 -8.23
N THR A 69 -7.51 -0.16 -9.54
CA THR A 69 -8.04 1.04 -10.21
C THR A 69 -9.58 1.05 -10.08
N PRO A 70 -10.28 2.13 -10.48
CA PRO A 70 -11.74 2.14 -10.50
C PRO A 70 -12.40 1.08 -11.39
N THR A 71 -11.65 0.44 -12.28
CA THR A 71 -12.18 -0.52 -13.26
C THR A 71 -11.63 -1.93 -13.17
N GLN A 72 -10.46 -2.13 -12.57
CA GLN A 72 -9.82 -3.45 -12.47
C GLN A 72 -8.76 -3.51 -11.36
N GLU A 73 -8.49 -4.73 -10.87
CA GLU A 73 -7.25 -5.03 -10.15
C GLU A 73 -6.05 -4.94 -11.09
N ILE A 74 -4.95 -4.35 -10.62
CA ILE A 74 -3.67 -4.29 -11.31
C ILE A 74 -2.60 -5.02 -10.49
N PRO A 75 -1.61 -5.64 -11.14
CA PRO A 75 -0.72 -6.54 -10.43
C PRO A 75 0.33 -5.80 -9.58
N PHE A 76 0.60 -4.53 -9.90
CA PHE A 76 1.57 -3.68 -9.23
C PHE A 76 1.35 -2.21 -9.59
N ALA A 77 1.65 -1.31 -8.66
CA ALA A 77 1.85 0.12 -8.93
C ALA A 77 2.77 0.72 -7.87
N GLY A 78 3.62 1.66 -8.27
CA GLY A 78 4.65 2.22 -7.39
C GLY A 78 4.09 3.11 -6.28
N HIS A 79 3.42 4.21 -6.62
CA HIS A 79 2.92 5.15 -5.60
C HIS A 79 1.95 4.50 -4.59
N PRO A 80 1.09 3.53 -4.97
CA PRO A 80 0.23 2.86 -4.02
C PRO A 80 1.02 2.05 -2.99
N VAL A 81 2.08 1.34 -3.40
CA VAL A 81 2.98 0.62 -2.47
C VAL A 81 3.65 1.58 -1.48
N LEU A 82 4.16 2.73 -1.94
CA LEU A 82 4.79 3.72 -1.05
C LEU A 82 3.80 4.31 -0.05
N GLY A 83 2.62 4.71 -0.52
CA GLY A 83 1.56 5.27 0.33
C GLY A 83 1.09 4.26 1.36
N THR A 84 0.92 2.99 0.97
CA THR A 84 0.54 1.92 1.91
C THR A 84 1.57 1.73 3.01
N PHE A 85 2.87 1.61 2.69
CA PHE A 85 3.88 1.41 3.74
C PHE A 85 4.06 2.65 4.62
N TYR A 86 3.86 3.86 4.09
CA TYR A 86 3.81 5.07 4.91
C TYR A 86 2.63 5.03 5.90
N VAL A 87 1.44 4.65 5.44
CA VAL A 87 0.23 4.51 6.29
C VAL A 87 0.43 3.41 7.34
N LEU A 88 0.90 2.22 6.96
CA LEU A 88 1.12 1.11 7.90
C LEU A 88 2.15 1.47 8.98
N ALA A 89 3.23 2.16 8.59
CA ALA A 89 4.22 2.67 9.50
C ALA A 89 3.64 3.70 10.48
N HIS A 90 2.87 4.66 9.98
CA HIS A 90 2.20 5.67 10.81
C HIS A 90 1.22 5.05 11.83
N LEU A 91 0.52 4.00 11.41
CA LEU A 91 -0.41 3.25 12.26
C LEU A 91 0.28 2.24 13.19
N LYS A 92 1.62 2.16 13.17
CA LYS A 92 2.41 1.18 13.94
C LYS A 92 1.96 -0.27 13.70
N ARG A 93 1.54 -0.58 12.47
CA ARG A 93 1.13 -1.92 12.02
C ARG A 93 2.32 -2.76 11.56
N ILE A 94 3.47 -2.14 11.36
CA ILE A 94 4.75 -2.77 11.07
C ILE A 94 5.77 -2.35 12.13
N ALA A 95 6.65 -3.27 12.52
CA ALA A 95 7.73 -2.97 13.47
C ALA A 95 8.83 -2.17 12.76
N LEU A 96 9.24 -1.06 13.37
CA LEU A 96 10.22 -0.13 12.80
C LEU A 96 11.37 0.11 13.79
N ASN A 97 12.57 0.26 13.23
CA ASN A 97 13.77 0.72 13.91
C ASN A 97 13.99 2.22 13.64
N GLU A 98 14.76 2.89 14.51
CA GLU A 98 15.33 4.19 14.17
C GLU A 98 16.32 4.04 13.00
N GLY A 99 16.36 5.01 12.08
CA GLY A 99 17.12 4.89 10.84
C GLY A 99 16.33 4.10 9.79
N VAL A 100 16.88 3.00 9.27
CA VAL A 100 16.27 2.25 8.16
C VAL A 100 15.74 0.90 8.63
N THR A 101 14.49 0.62 8.32
CA THR A 101 13.89 -0.71 8.45
C THR A 101 13.72 -1.33 7.07
N CYS A 102 14.44 -2.43 6.80
CA CYS A 102 14.28 -3.20 5.56
C CYS A 102 13.21 -4.28 5.77
N LEU A 103 12.18 -4.25 4.95
CA LEU A 103 11.04 -5.16 4.96
C LEU A 103 10.84 -5.72 3.54
N PHE A 104 9.89 -6.63 3.41
CA PHE A 104 9.40 -7.10 2.12
C PHE A 104 7.90 -6.79 1.98
N GLN A 105 7.49 -6.49 0.75
CA GLN A 105 6.10 -6.27 0.37
C GLN A 105 5.67 -7.36 -0.61
N GLU A 106 4.46 -7.88 -0.47
CA GLU A 106 3.88 -8.87 -1.39
C GLU A 106 2.81 -8.21 -2.26
N CYS A 107 3.01 -8.23 -3.58
CA CYS A 107 2.04 -7.85 -4.61
C CYS A 107 1.78 -9.05 -5.53
N ASN A 108 0.85 -8.92 -6.48
CA ASN A 108 0.56 -10.00 -7.43
C ASN A 108 1.73 -10.31 -8.39
N ILE A 109 2.70 -9.38 -8.53
CA ILE A 109 3.95 -9.63 -9.26
C ILE A 109 5.03 -10.37 -8.42
N GLY A 110 4.80 -10.59 -7.13
CA GLY A 110 5.73 -11.26 -6.22
C GLY A 110 6.12 -10.44 -4.99
N VAL A 111 7.17 -10.89 -4.31
CA VAL A 111 7.67 -10.32 -3.06
C VAL A 111 8.92 -9.48 -3.32
N PHE A 112 8.91 -8.20 -2.93
CA PHE A 112 10.01 -7.26 -3.21
C PHE A 112 10.45 -6.49 -1.98
N PRO A 113 11.72 -6.06 -1.92
CA PRO A 113 12.21 -5.22 -0.82
C PRO A 113 11.55 -3.85 -0.76
N ILE A 114 11.30 -3.39 0.46
CA ILE A 114 10.86 -2.03 0.79
C ILE A 114 11.59 -1.54 2.04
N GLU A 115 11.98 -0.28 2.04
CA GLU A 115 12.65 0.37 3.14
C GLU A 115 11.77 1.47 3.71
N VAL A 116 11.65 1.50 5.03
CA VAL A 116 10.98 2.57 5.76
C VAL A 116 12.03 3.29 6.59
N HIS A 117 12.21 4.58 6.30
CA HIS A 117 13.19 5.44 6.94
C HIS A 117 12.50 6.27 8.02
N CYS A 118 13.01 6.17 9.24
CA CYS A 118 12.48 6.84 10.42
C CYS A 118 13.54 7.73 11.08
N GLU A 119 13.13 8.93 11.46
CA GLU A 119 13.91 9.86 12.28
C GLU A 119 13.05 10.35 13.45
N GLN A 120 13.60 10.30 14.66
CA GLN A 120 12.89 10.70 15.88
C GLN A 120 11.52 10.01 16.01
N ALA A 121 11.48 8.72 15.71
CA ALA A 121 10.26 7.90 15.67
C ALA A 121 9.16 8.39 14.69
N ARG A 122 9.51 9.20 13.68
CA ARG A 122 8.62 9.61 12.59
C ARG A 122 9.09 9.04 11.26
N VAL A 123 8.16 8.61 10.44
CA VAL A 123 8.44 8.17 9.07
C VAL A 123 8.76 9.39 8.22
N VAL A 124 9.95 9.43 7.65
CA VAL A 124 10.40 10.54 6.79
C VAL A 124 10.45 10.15 5.31
N ARG A 125 10.62 8.86 5.01
CA ARG A 125 10.73 8.38 3.63
C ARG A 125 10.40 6.89 3.54
N VAL A 126 9.83 6.49 2.40
CA VAL A 126 9.66 5.10 2.01
C VAL A 126 10.36 4.90 0.66
N VAL A 127 11.10 3.81 0.50
CA VAL A 127 11.84 3.48 -0.72
C VAL A 127 11.50 2.05 -1.13
N MET A 128 11.17 1.83 -2.40
CA MET A 128 10.94 0.47 -2.93
C MET A 128 12.06 0.07 -3.89
N SER A 129 12.33 -1.22 -3.95
CA SER A 129 13.03 -1.83 -5.09
C SER A 129 12.02 -2.37 -6.08
N GLN A 130 12.17 -2.01 -7.36
CA GLN A 130 11.31 -2.51 -8.44
C GLN A 130 12.01 -3.62 -9.24
N PRO A 131 11.26 -4.49 -9.92
CA PRO A 131 11.82 -5.40 -10.90
C PRO A 131 12.70 -4.66 -11.92
N LYS A 132 13.70 -5.35 -12.46
CA LYS A 132 14.48 -4.79 -13.57
C LYS A 132 13.53 -4.57 -14.76
N PRO A 133 13.54 -3.39 -15.39
CA PRO A 133 12.75 -3.17 -16.59
C PRO A 133 13.27 -4.05 -17.73
N GLU A 134 12.35 -4.52 -18.56
CA GLU A 134 12.65 -5.11 -19.86
C GLU A 134 12.46 -4.03 -20.92
N PHE A 135 13.49 -3.79 -21.72
CA PHE A 135 13.44 -2.85 -22.84
C PHE A 135 13.26 -3.66 -24.13
N LEU A 136 12.29 -3.26 -24.94
CA LEU A 136 12.13 -3.78 -26.29
C LEU A 136 13.15 -3.09 -27.21
N ASP A 137 13.68 -3.84 -28.17
CA ASP A 137 14.57 -3.33 -29.22
C ASP A 137 13.88 -2.30 -30.14
#